data_AF-A0A7Y6PIC4-F1
#
_entry.id   AF-A0A7Y6PIC4-F1
#
_cell.length_a   1.000
_cell.length_b   1.000
_cell.length_c   1.000
_cell.angle_alpha   90.00
_cell.angle_beta   90.00
_cell.angle_gamma   90.00
#
_symmetry.space_group_name_H-M   'P 1'
#
loop_
_entity.id
_entity.type
_entity.pdbx_description
1 polymer ?
#
loop_
_entity_poly.entity_id
_entity_poly.type
_entity_poly.pdbx_seq_one_letter_code
_entity_poly.pdbx_strand_id
1 'polypeptide(L)'
;LGRTQDVEALKYYPLFFGKYEKEKKSTSSGSSGGGRNSSVTISTQKEEIYESKDFASLEPGEFIGMGNRSNIKGHFRKKFRLFELEEEPLPVVAFRTEKEISDNYTRILKDIERVLGMEDAEVDVNS
;
A
#
# COMPACT_ATOMS: atom_id res chain seq x y z
N LEU A 1 4.32 0.90 11.52
CA LEU A 1 3.59 2.12 11.90
C LEU A 1 4.03 3.24 10.95
N GLY A 2 3.06 3.90 10.32
CA GLY A 2 3.30 4.98 9.36
C GLY A 2 3.24 6.35 10.02
N ARG A 3 3.33 7.40 9.20
CA ARG A 3 3.14 8.78 9.62
C ARG A 3 1.76 8.96 10.28
N THR A 4 1.72 9.65 11.43
CA THR A 4 0.47 10.07 12.07
C THR A 4 0.63 11.44 12.74
N GLN A 5 -0.44 12.22 12.78
CA GLN A 5 -0.53 13.47 13.55
C GLN A 5 -1.47 13.35 14.75
N ASP A 6 -2.09 12.19 14.96
CA ASP A 6 -2.95 11.94 16.10
C ASP A 6 -2.14 11.89 17.40
N VAL A 7 -2.49 12.77 18.34
CA VAL A 7 -1.81 12.94 19.62
C VAL A 7 -1.91 11.68 20.48
N GLU A 8 -3.00 10.93 20.39
CA GLU A 8 -3.16 9.70 21.17
C GLU A 8 -2.28 8.57 20.62
N ALA A 9 -2.33 8.32 19.31
CA ALA A 9 -1.41 7.41 18.64
C ALA A 9 0.07 7.73 18.94
N LEU A 10 0.45 9.01 18.90
CA LEU A 10 1.82 9.45 19.15
C LEU A 10 2.33 9.19 20.58
N LYS A 11 1.44 9.06 21.57
CA LYS A 11 1.81 8.65 22.94
C LYS A 11 2.11 7.16 23.02
N TYR A 12 1.41 6.34 22.25
CA TYR A 12 1.51 4.88 22.35
C TYR A 12 2.46 4.24 21.35
N TYR A 13 2.68 4.85 20.18
CA TYR A 13 3.51 4.29 19.10
C TYR A 13 4.94 3.91 19.54
N PRO A 14 5.67 4.76 20.29
CA PRO A 14 6.96 4.39 20.86
C PRO A 14 6.97 3.07 21.64
N LEU A 15 5.90 2.80 22.39
CA LEU A 15 5.84 1.67 23.32
C LEU A 15 5.90 0.31 22.63
N PHE A 16 5.47 0.22 21.37
CA PHE A 16 5.51 -1.03 20.60
C PHE A 16 6.93 -1.52 20.31
N PHE A 17 7.93 -0.63 20.36
CA PHE A 17 9.30 -0.95 20.01
C PHE A 17 10.19 -1.24 21.22
N GLY A 18 9.70 -0.98 22.44
CA GLY A 18 10.46 -1.17 23.66
C GLY A 18 11.52 -0.09 23.89
N LYS A 19 12.44 -0.41 24.79
CA LYS A 19 13.46 0.53 25.30
C LYS A 19 14.85 -0.05 25.10
N TYR A 20 15.83 0.81 24.89
CA TYR A 20 17.25 0.46 24.86
C TYR A 20 18.00 1.17 25.97
N GLU A 21 19.09 0.55 26.44
CA GLU A 21 20.00 1.20 27.38
C GLU A 21 20.92 2.15 26.62
N LYS A 22 20.87 3.42 27.01
CA LYS A 22 21.70 4.48 26.45
C LYS A 22 22.66 4.97 27.51
N GLU A 23 23.94 4.95 27.18
CA GLU A 23 24.96 5.59 28.01
C GLU A 23 24.85 7.11 27.90
N LYS A 24 24.79 7.77 29.06
CA LYS A 24 24.89 9.22 29.19
C LYS A 24 26.21 9.55 29.88
N LYS A 25 26.99 10.39 29.22
CA LYS A 25 28.26 10.90 29.74
C LYS A 25 28.09 12.36 30.13
N SER A 26 28.19 12.63 31.42
CA SER A 26 28.13 13.97 31.98
C SER A 26 29.54 14.40 32.35
N THR A 27 29.98 15.54 31.81
CA THR A 27 31.28 16.13 32.15
C THR A 27 31.04 17.35 33.01
N SER A 28 31.60 17.37 34.22
CA SER A 28 31.57 18.54 35.10
C SER A 28 32.97 19.13 35.22
N SER A 29 33.07 20.45 35.21
CA SER A 29 34.33 21.15 35.43
C SER A 29 34.14 22.28 36.42
N GLY A 30 35.03 22.38 37.40
CA GLY A 30 35.08 23.44 38.40
C GLY A 30 36.39 24.20 38.31
N SER A 31 36.33 25.52 38.50
CA SER A 31 37.51 26.39 38.53
C SER A 31 37.44 27.28 39.76
N SER A 32 38.44 27.16 40.64
CA SER A 32 38.54 27.99 41.86
C SER A 32 40.00 28.31 42.16
N GLY A 33 40.29 29.59 42.45
CA GLY A 33 41.48 30.10 43.14
C GLY A 33 42.89 29.82 42.57
N GLY A 34 43.02 29.00 41.53
CA GLY A 34 44.31 28.58 40.97
C GLY A 34 44.34 27.15 40.40
N GLY A 35 43.27 26.37 40.56
CA GLY A 35 43.15 25.00 40.02
C GLY A 35 41.92 24.82 39.14
N ARG A 36 42.07 24.00 38.07
CA ARG A 36 40.98 23.51 37.22
C ARG A 36 40.78 22.03 37.46
N ASN A 37 39.57 21.63 37.84
CA ASN A 37 39.20 20.25 38.08
C ASN A 37 38.14 19.87 37.05
N SER A 38 38.25 18.68 36.44
CA SER A 38 37.21 18.13 35.56
C SER A 38 36.95 16.68 35.91
N SER A 39 35.68 16.30 35.97
CA SER A 39 35.22 14.94 36.20
C SER A 39 34.27 14.51 35.09
N VAL A 40 34.20 13.20 34.89
CA VAL A 40 33.35 12.56 33.90
C VAL A 40 32.57 11.46 34.60
N THR A 41 31.25 11.56 34.60
CA THR A 41 30.35 10.52 35.10
C THR A 41 29.67 9.84 33.92
N ILE A 42 29.71 8.51 33.90
CA ILE A 42 28.99 7.69 32.93
C ILE A 42 27.82 7.03 33.66
N SER A 43 26.60 7.21 33.16
CA SER A 43 25.40 6.53 33.64
C SER A 43 24.66 5.85 32.49
N THR A 44 23.86 4.84 32.78
CA THR A 44 23.00 4.19 31.81
C THR A 44 21.54 4.52 32.10
N GLN A 45 20.78 4.86 31.06
CA GLN A 45 19.34 5.11 31.17
C GLN A 45 18.59 4.33 30.10
N LYS A 46 17.48 3.68 30.48
CA LYS A 46 16.57 3.04 29.53
C LYS A 46 15.70 4.11 28.86
N GLU A 47 15.89 4.31 27.56
CA GLU A 47 15.12 5.25 26.72
C GLU A 47 14.34 4.48 25.66
N GLU A 48 13.22 5.04 25.20
CA GLU A 48 12.46 4.48 24.08
C GLU A 48 13.29 4.56 22.80
N ILE A 49 13.20 3.52 21.97
CA ILE A 49 13.97 3.43 20.71
C ILE A 49 13.52 4.52 19.72
N TYR A 50 12.25 4.88 19.77
CA TYR A 50 11.64 5.92 18.95
C TYR A 50 10.85 6.88 19.84
N GLU A 51 10.79 8.14 19.45
CA GLU A 51 9.98 9.18 20.09
C GLU A 51 8.75 9.52 19.23
N SER A 52 7.76 10.18 19.83
CA SER A 52 6.57 10.66 19.11
C SER A 52 6.92 11.49 17.85
N LYS A 53 7.98 12.31 17.91
CA LYS A 53 8.43 13.13 16.78
C LYS A 53 8.88 12.29 15.57
N ASP A 54 9.38 11.08 15.81
CA ASP A 54 9.87 10.21 14.75
C ASP A 54 8.72 9.72 13.87
N PHE A 55 7.54 9.50 14.44
CA PHE A 55 6.33 9.11 13.72
C PHE A 55 5.62 10.32 13.08
N ALA A 56 5.63 11.47 13.76
CA ALA A 56 5.02 12.70 13.23
C ALA A 56 5.77 13.24 11.99
N SER A 57 7.08 13.02 11.93
CA SER A 57 7.97 13.51 10.86
C SER A 57 8.18 12.53 9.69
N LEU A 58 7.55 11.35 9.71
CA LEU A 58 7.65 10.39 8.60
C LEU A 58 7.15 11.00 7.27
N GLU A 59 7.82 10.66 6.18
CA GLU A 59 7.34 10.98 4.84
C GLU A 59 6.14 10.10 4.46
N PRO A 60 5.27 10.54 3.53
CA PRO A 60 4.27 9.67 2.93
C PRO A 60 4.91 8.41 2.32
N GLY A 61 4.36 7.25 2.67
CA GLY A 61 4.92 5.95 2.27
C GLY A 61 6.08 5.46 3.14
N GLU A 62 6.55 6.24 4.11
CA GLU A 62 7.58 5.83 5.06
C GLU A 62 6.99 5.19 6.32
N PHE A 63 7.59 4.08 6.75
CA PHE A 63 7.13 3.29 7.89
C PHE A 63 8.29 2.86 8.78
N ILE A 64 8.01 2.86 10.08
CA ILE A 64 8.86 2.25 11.10
C ILE A 64 8.21 0.92 11.52
N GLY A 65 8.99 -0.16 11.52
CA GLY A 65 8.50 -1.49 11.86
C GLY A 65 9.56 -2.36 12.51
N MET A 66 9.16 -3.55 12.93
CA MET A 66 10.03 -4.57 13.50
C MET A 66 9.74 -5.91 12.81
N GLY A 67 10.78 -6.58 12.34
CA GLY A 67 10.69 -7.86 11.65
C GLY A 67 10.82 -9.04 12.62
N ASN A 68 9.78 -9.35 13.39
CA ASN A 68 9.78 -10.56 14.22
C ASN A 68 9.54 -11.79 13.33
N ARG A 69 10.61 -12.53 13.02
CA ARG A 69 10.63 -13.71 12.11
C ARG A 69 10.60 -13.38 10.61
N SER A 70 11.06 -12.20 10.24
CA SER A 70 11.29 -11.83 8.84
C SER A 70 12.79 -11.93 8.48
N ASN A 71 13.13 -11.82 7.21
CA ASN A 71 14.51 -11.66 6.74
C ASN A 71 15.14 -10.31 7.17
N ILE A 72 14.33 -9.39 7.70
CA ILE A 72 14.77 -8.12 8.28
C ILE A 72 15.05 -8.34 9.76
N LYS A 73 16.31 -8.14 10.17
CA LYS A 73 16.71 -8.23 11.57
C LYS A 73 16.31 -6.96 12.33
N GLY A 74 15.58 -7.12 13.43
CA GLY A 74 15.27 -6.04 14.35
C GLY A 74 14.32 -4.99 13.77
N HIS A 75 14.66 -3.72 14.00
CA HIS A 75 13.85 -2.58 13.57
C HIS A 75 14.23 -2.12 12.16
N PHE A 76 13.27 -1.55 11.45
CA PHE A 76 13.50 -0.89 10.17
C PHE A 76 12.72 0.40 10.06
N ARG A 77 13.27 1.34 9.28
CA ARG A 77 12.60 2.53 8.77
C ARG A 77 12.73 2.50 7.25
N LYS A 78 11.63 2.41 6.51
CA LYS A 78 11.68 2.25 5.06
C LYS A 78 10.50 2.90 4.36
N LYS A 79 10.76 3.47 3.18
CA LYS A 79 9.75 4.01 2.27
C LYS A 79 9.30 2.91 1.29
N PHE A 80 8.02 2.55 1.36
CA PHE A 80 7.40 1.65 0.40
C PHE A 80 6.95 2.43 -0.82
N ARG A 81 7.05 1.79 -1.99
CA ARG A 81 6.48 2.31 -3.23
C ARG A 81 5.02 1.92 -3.30
N LEU A 82 4.23 2.74 -3.98
CA LEU A 82 2.86 2.37 -4.32
C LEU A 82 2.91 1.08 -5.15
N PHE A 83 2.10 0.11 -4.78
CA PHE A 83 1.92 -1.09 -5.58
C PHE A 83 0.98 -0.74 -6.72
N GLU A 84 1.45 -0.91 -7.95
CA GLU A 84 0.66 -0.78 -9.16
C GLU A 84 0.34 -2.18 -9.66
N LEU A 85 -0.95 -2.46 -9.85
CA LEU A 85 -1.45 -3.70 -10.42
C LEU A 85 -2.15 -3.36 -11.72
N GLU A 86 -1.80 -4.06 -12.79
CA GLU A 86 -2.55 -3.98 -14.04
C GLU A 86 -3.92 -4.63 -13.80
N GLU A 87 -4.96 -3.80 -13.78
CA GLU A 87 -6.34 -4.29 -13.69
C GLU A 87 -6.80 -4.74 -15.08
N GLU A 88 -7.30 -5.97 -15.17
CA GLU A 88 -8.03 -6.38 -16.37
C GLU A 88 -9.31 -5.54 -16.49
N PRO A 89 -9.62 -5.02 -17.70
CA PRO A 89 -10.83 -4.22 -17.88
C PRO A 89 -12.05 -5.07 -17.55
N LEU A 90 -13.00 -4.47 -16.83
CA LEU A 90 -14.27 -5.13 -16.56
C LEU A 90 -14.92 -5.58 -17.88
N PRO A 91 -15.50 -6.79 -17.92
CA PRO A 91 -16.16 -7.28 -19.12
C PRO A 91 -17.27 -6.30 -19.51
N VAL A 92 -17.22 -5.82 -20.76
CA VAL A 92 -18.24 -4.92 -21.29
C VAL A 92 -19.52 -5.72 -21.50
N VAL A 93 -20.50 -5.52 -20.60
CA VAL A 93 -21.85 -6.04 -20.78
C VAL A 93 -22.56 -5.15 -21.80
N ALA A 94 -22.51 -5.52 -23.07
CA ALA A 94 -23.26 -4.85 -24.12
C ALA A 94 -24.75 -5.19 -23.98
N PHE A 95 -25.58 -4.22 -23.61
CA PHE A 95 -27.03 -4.37 -23.68
C PHE A 95 -27.45 -4.50 -25.14
N ARG A 96 -28.11 -5.61 -25.47
CA ARG A 96 -28.69 -5.84 -26.79
C ARG A 96 -30.16 -5.44 -26.76
N THR A 97 -30.56 -4.68 -27.76
CA THR A 97 -31.97 -4.34 -27.96
C THR A 97 -32.71 -5.54 -28.57
N GLU A 98 -34.02 -5.63 -28.33
CA GLU A 98 -34.86 -6.68 -28.94
C GLU A 98 -34.77 -6.67 -30.46
N LYS A 99 -34.63 -5.48 -31.06
CA LYS A 99 -34.47 -5.32 -32.50
C LYS A 99 -33.17 -5.95 -33.00
N GLU A 100 -32.05 -5.71 -32.35
CA GLU A 100 -30.76 -6.32 -32.73
C GLU A 100 -30.80 -7.84 -32.64
N ILE A 101 -31.53 -8.37 -31.65
CA ILE A 101 -31.73 -9.82 -31.49
C ILE A 101 -32.57 -10.35 -32.67
N SER A 102 -33.69 -9.70 -32.98
CA SER A 102 -34.59 -10.08 -34.08
C SER A 102 -33.89 -10.00 -35.46
N ASP A 103 -33.13 -8.93 -35.70
CA ASP A 103 -32.36 -8.73 -36.94
C ASP A 103 -31.26 -9.80 -37.09
N ASN A 104 -30.70 -10.27 -35.97
CA ASN A 104 -29.73 -11.37 -35.98
C ASN A 104 -30.40 -12.71 -36.33
N TYR A 105 -31.55 -13.03 -35.72
CA TYR A 105 -32.32 -14.23 -36.06
C TYR A 105 -32.70 -14.25 -37.54
N THR A 106 -33.16 -13.11 -38.06
CA THR A 106 -33.54 -12.99 -39.48
C THR A 106 -32.36 -13.23 -40.41
N ARG A 107 -31.16 -12.77 -40.03
CA ARG A 107 -29.92 -13.05 -40.78
C ARG A 107 -29.55 -14.53 -40.74
N ILE A 108 -29.60 -15.16 -39.58
CA ILE A 108 -29.31 -16.59 -39.42
C ILE A 108 -30.25 -17.43 -40.29
N LEU A 109 -31.55 -17.11 -40.30
CA LEU A 109 -32.53 -17.81 -41.14
C LEU A 109 -32.22 -17.69 -42.63
N LYS A 110 -31.88 -16.47 -43.10
CA LYS A 110 -31.47 -16.26 -44.49
C LYS A 110 -30.19 -16.99 -44.86
N ASP A 111 -29.20 -17.01 -43.96
CA ASP A 111 -27.96 -17.74 -44.20
C ASP A 111 -28.22 -19.25 -44.27
N ILE A 112 -29.16 -19.78 -43.46
CA ILE A 112 -29.60 -21.19 -43.54
C ILE A 112 -30.30 -21.47 -44.88
N GLU A 113 -31.23 -20.61 -45.30
CA GLU A 113 -31.94 -20.74 -46.58
C GLU A 113 -30.97 -20.75 -47.77
N ARG A 114 -29.94 -19.89 -47.73
CA ARG A 114 -28.87 -19.86 -48.73
C ARG A 114 -28.03 -21.14 -48.71
N VAL A 115 -27.62 -21.61 -47.53
CA VAL A 115 -26.82 -22.85 -47.40
C VAL A 115 -27.60 -24.07 -47.88
N LEU A 116 -28.92 -24.08 -47.68
CA LEU A 116 -29.81 -25.15 -48.13
C LEU A 116 -30.24 -25.01 -49.60
N GLY A 117 -29.84 -23.94 -50.30
CA GLY A 117 -30.18 -23.71 -51.71
C GLY A 117 -31.66 -23.47 -51.96
N MET A 118 -32.37 -22.89 -51.00
CA MET A 118 -33.82 -22.65 -51.06
C MET A 118 -34.20 -21.28 -51.64
N GLU A 119 -33.24 -20.50 -52.16
CA GLU A 119 -33.42 -19.11 -52.61
C GLU A 119 -34.31 -18.94 -53.86
N ASP A 120 -34.54 -19.98 -54.69
CA ASP A 120 -35.22 -19.85 -56.00
C ASP A 120 -36.50 -20.70 -56.19
N ALA A 121 -37.14 -21.17 -55.12
CA ALA A 121 -38.44 -21.85 -55.24
C ALA A 121 -39.63 -20.86 -55.33
N GLU A 122 -39.52 -19.80 -56.13
CA GLU A 122 -40.73 -19.08 -56.57
C GLU A 122 -41.44 -19.96 -57.60
N VAL A 123 -42.61 -20.43 -57.17
CA VAL A 123 -43.50 -21.28 -57.93
C VAL A 123 -44.04 -20.47 -59.12
N ASP A 124 -43.62 -20.84 -60.34
CA ASP A 124 -44.34 -20.50 -61.57
C ASP A 124 -45.74 -21.11 -61.52
N VAL A 125 -46.70 -20.39 -60.93
CA VAL A 125 -48.14 -20.70 -61.03
C VAL A 125 -48.74 -19.83 -62.13
N ASN A 126 -48.48 -20.20 -63.38
CA ASN A 126 -49.38 -19.86 -64.49
C ASN A 126 -49.21 -20.86 -65.64
N SER A 127 -50.13 -21.84 -65.70
CA SER A 127 -50.43 -22.67 -66.87
C SER A 127 -51.90 -23.03 -66.83
#